data_AF-A0A6A6L0U7-F1
#
_entry.id   AF-A0A6A6L0U7-F1
#
_cell.length_a   1.000
_cell.length_b   1.000
_cell.length_c   1.000
_cell.angle_alpha   90.00
_cell.angle_beta   90.00
_cell.angle_gamma   90.00
#
_symmetry.space_group_name_H-M   'P 1'
#
loop_
_entity.id
_entity.type
_entity.pdbx_description
1 polymer ?
#
loop_
_entity_poly.entity_id
_entity_poly.type
_entity_poly.pdbx_seq_one_letter_code
_entity_poly.pdbx_strand_id
1 'polypeptide(L)'
;MTPPDGSHQPVTPILIRGYDALFKEQALMGVVDRVNISQRCNKGGSSYVVKNPTFHRDDNGTDKSLRNLTKYKEIISTLTQKRSWLPSQPLHEYQGFWCYPTFLEGIMSAQEHFIAQPTDIFTCTHPKCGTTWLKSLCFAVLTRRNFSDSSSNPLLTESPHEIVPWIDFLASSGQTRDPELPLLATHIPYTSLPESIVESNCKIIYTCRDPKDVFISLWQFAGIVSGSRAEDFPLEEAYQQFCEGVHPYGPYWDHILGYWKAHLQFPDGVLFIKYEDLKNDTFSYVKRMAEFMGCPFSMEEESQGLVQKIVDLCSFESLSNLEVNKSKKRSSATGPFKLQYDAFFRKGKIGDWENYLTVDMAAQLDQITEQKLSGTGLSFPTSYNSPVS
;
A
#
# COMPACT_ATOMS: atom_id res chain seq x y z
N MET A 1 42.81 -25.33 71.88
CA MET A 1 41.76 -24.37 72.24
C MET A 1 41.15 -23.83 70.95
N THR A 2 39.94 -24.28 70.61
CA THR A 2 38.94 -23.64 69.73
C THR A 2 38.04 -22.72 70.58
N PRO A 3 37.08 -21.92 70.05
CA PRO A 3 36.89 -21.18 68.78
C PRO A 3 36.54 -19.67 69.13
N PRO A 4 35.71 -18.83 68.45
CA PRO A 4 34.95 -18.91 67.18
C PRO A 4 35.15 -17.68 66.22
N ASP A 5 35.05 -17.87 64.90
CA ASP A 5 33.87 -17.78 64.00
C ASP A 5 33.51 -16.34 63.58
N GLY A 6 33.29 -16.17 62.27
CA GLY A 6 33.15 -14.88 61.60
C GLY A 6 33.12 -15.04 60.08
N SER A 7 32.11 -15.77 59.62
CA SER A 7 31.71 -15.99 58.22
C SER A 7 31.94 -14.82 57.25
N HIS A 8 32.79 -15.02 56.24
CA HIS A 8 32.72 -14.27 54.98
C HIS A 8 31.90 -15.08 53.96
N GLN A 9 30.68 -14.63 53.68
CA GLN A 9 29.91 -15.10 52.54
C GLN A 9 30.44 -14.46 51.24
N PRO A 10 30.44 -15.20 50.11
CA PRO A 10 30.63 -14.62 48.80
C PRO A 10 29.36 -13.87 48.37
N VAL A 11 29.56 -12.69 47.79
CA VAL A 11 28.51 -11.83 47.25
C VAL A 11 27.88 -12.53 46.04
N THR A 12 26.68 -13.07 46.24
CA THR A 12 25.81 -13.57 45.15
C THR A 12 25.22 -12.37 44.38
N PRO A 13 25.13 -12.40 43.04
CA PRO A 13 24.39 -11.41 42.29
C PRO A 13 22.90 -11.51 42.64
N ILE A 14 22.34 -10.41 43.13
CA ILE A 14 20.93 -10.32 43.49
C ILE A 14 20.09 -10.46 42.21
N LEU A 15 19.34 -11.55 42.17
CA LEU A 15 18.27 -11.83 41.24
C LEU A 15 17.07 -10.92 41.59
N ILE A 16 16.93 -9.77 40.93
CA ILE A 16 15.69 -9.00 40.99
C ILE A 16 14.74 -9.57 39.95
N ARG A 17 13.97 -10.59 40.37
CA ARG A 17 12.73 -10.99 39.71
C ARG A 17 11.58 -10.15 40.26
N GLY A 18 10.82 -9.56 39.34
CA GLY A 18 9.42 -9.25 39.53
C GLY A 18 9.15 -7.85 40.08
N TYR A 19 8.96 -6.89 39.20
CA TYR A 19 7.90 -5.87 39.23
C TYR A 19 8.03 -5.06 37.93
N ASP A 20 7.37 -5.50 36.86
CA ASP A 20 7.02 -4.66 35.70
C ASP A 20 5.94 -5.33 34.84
N ALA A 21 4.94 -5.89 35.52
CA ALA A 21 3.68 -6.33 34.93
C ALA A 21 2.59 -5.50 35.59
N LEU A 22 2.45 -4.22 35.20
CA LEU A 22 1.31 -3.34 35.47
C LEU A 22 1.50 -1.95 34.82
N PHE A 23 1.88 -1.87 33.53
CA PHE A 23 1.86 -0.59 32.78
C PHE A 23 1.71 -0.78 31.26
N LYS A 24 0.84 -1.70 30.82
CA LYS A 24 0.54 -1.88 29.38
C LYS A 24 -0.95 -2.05 29.03
N GLU A 25 -1.86 -1.56 29.87
CA GLU A 25 -3.32 -1.72 29.63
C GLU A 25 -4.15 -0.42 29.76
N GLN A 26 -3.54 0.76 29.66
CA GLN A 26 -4.28 2.03 29.62
C GLN A 26 -3.70 3.07 28.64
N ALA A 27 -3.58 2.70 27.37
CA ALA A 27 -3.41 3.67 26.27
C ALA A 27 -4.28 3.31 25.04
N LEU A 28 -5.43 2.69 25.30
CA LEU A 28 -6.42 2.32 24.28
C LEU A 28 -7.84 2.80 24.69
N MET A 29 -7.94 4.00 25.26
CA MET A 29 -9.20 4.73 25.40
C MET A 29 -8.91 6.21 25.17
N GLY A 30 -9.72 6.84 24.32
CA GLY A 30 -9.45 8.10 23.62
C GLY A 30 -8.80 9.23 24.44
N VAL A 31 -7.75 9.80 23.84
CA VAL A 31 -7.52 11.25 23.85
C VAL A 31 -7.21 11.64 22.41
N VAL A 32 -8.10 12.45 21.84
CA VAL A 32 -7.85 13.20 20.61
C VAL A 32 -6.78 14.24 20.95
N ASP A 33 -5.52 13.90 20.74
CA ASP A 33 -4.46 14.91 20.77
C ASP A 33 -4.62 15.81 19.54
N ARG A 34 -5.03 17.05 19.82
CA ARG A 34 -5.11 18.13 18.84
C ARG A 34 -3.71 18.46 18.33
N VAL A 35 -3.30 17.82 17.25
CA VAL A 35 -2.09 18.21 16.53
C VAL A 35 -2.46 19.33 15.55
N ASN A 36 -2.25 20.57 15.99
CA ASN A 36 -2.25 21.75 15.12
C ASN A 36 -0.95 21.74 14.30
N ILE A 37 -0.98 21.22 13.07
CA ILE A 37 0.09 21.44 12.10
C ILE A 37 -0.40 22.47 11.09
N SER A 38 -0.08 23.74 11.32
CA SER A 38 -0.04 24.73 10.25
C SER A 38 1.40 24.79 9.73
N GLN A 39 1.68 24.15 8.59
CA GLN A 39 2.88 24.44 7.84
C GLN A 39 2.52 25.37 6.68
N ARG A 40 2.84 26.66 6.85
CA ARG A 40 2.90 27.62 5.74
C ARG A 40 4.31 27.57 5.16
N CYS A 41 4.48 27.01 3.97
CA CYS A 41 5.61 27.36 3.11
C CYS A 41 5.14 28.48 2.16
N ASN A 42 5.49 29.72 2.51
CA ASN A 42 5.34 30.85 1.60
C ASN A 42 6.57 30.93 0.70
N LYS A 43 6.40 30.63 -0.59
CA LYS A 43 7.07 31.29 -1.72
C LYS A 43 6.45 30.77 -3.03
N GLY A 44 5.58 31.59 -3.62
CA GLY A 44 5.09 31.53 -5.01
C GLY A 44 5.05 30.17 -5.71
N GLY A 45 4.02 29.38 -5.43
CA GLY A 45 3.69 28.12 -6.11
C GLY A 45 2.43 27.56 -5.45
N SER A 46 1.50 27.01 -6.22
CA SER A 46 0.19 26.56 -5.73
C SER A 46 0.35 25.65 -4.49
N SER A 47 -0.26 26.04 -3.37
CA SER A 47 -0.16 25.27 -2.12
C SER A 47 -1.23 24.19 -2.08
N TYR A 48 -0.82 22.92 -2.08
CA TYR A 48 -1.71 21.81 -1.78
C TYR A 48 -2.02 21.81 -0.29
N VAL A 49 -3.20 22.29 0.09
CA VAL A 49 -3.64 22.33 1.49
C VAL A 49 -4.60 21.18 1.72
N VAL A 50 -4.14 20.14 2.42
CA VAL A 50 -5.02 19.17 3.09
C VAL A 50 -5.74 19.93 4.20
N LYS A 51 -7.04 20.15 4.05
CA LYS A 51 -7.86 20.81 5.07
C LYS A 51 -8.19 19.83 6.20
N ASN A 52 -8.24 20.34 7.44
CA ASN A 52 -8.65 19.56 8.62
C ASN A 52 -10.09 19.03 8.47
N PRO A 53 -10.43 17.87 9.07
CA PRO A 53 -11.77 17.30 8.99
C PRO A 53 -12.82 18.23 9.62
N THR A 54 -13.96 18.39 8.95
CA THR A 54 -15.17 18.95 9.56
C THR A 54 -16.06 17.81 10.06
N PHE A 55 -16.25 17.73 11.38
CA PHE A 55 -17.11 16.71 12.01
C PHE A 55 -18.58 17.14 11.96
N HIS A 56 -19.44 16.32 11.37
CA HIS A 56 -20.90 16.53 11.33
C HIS A 56 -21.58 15.72 12.45
N ARG A 57 -22.22 16.42 13.39
CA ARG A 57 -23.02 15.81 14.48
C ARG A 57 -24.43 15.53 14.00
N ASP A 58 -25.04 14.45 14.48
CA ASP A 58 -26.46 14.16 14.24
C ASP A 58 -27.39 14.76 15.30
N ASP A 59 -28.70 14.64 15.06
CA ASP A 59 -29.79 15.18 15.89
C ASP A 59 -29.81 14.64 17.33
N ASN A 60 -29.08 13.55 17.60
CA ASN A 60 -28.93 12.93 18.92
C ASN A 60 -27.58 13.27 19.58
N GLY A 61 -26.83 14.23 19.03
CA GLY A 61 -25.58 14.75 19.60
C GLY A 61 -24.40 13.77 19.56
N THR A 62 -24.54 12.63 18.88
CA THR A 62 -23.42 11.69 18.69
C THR A 62 -22.71 12.03 17.38
N ASP A 63 -21.38 11.94 17.38
CA ASP A 63 -20.62 12.08 16.15
C ASP A 63 -20.93 10.90 15.22
N LYS A 64 -21.41 11.19 14.00
CA LYS A 64 -21.75 10.18 12.99
C LYS A 64 -20.55 9.28 12.69
N SER A 65 -19.33 9.83 12.77
CA SER A 65 -18.07 9.08 12.60
C SER A 65 -17.89 8.00 13.68
N LEU A 66 -18.17 8.32 14.95
CA LEU A 66 -18.04 7.40 16.08
C LEU A 66 -19.06 6.25 16.03
N ARG A 67 -20.29 6.51 15.56
CA ARG A 67 -21.31 5.45 15.38
C ARG A 67 -20.93 4.49 14.26
N ASN A 68 -20.47 5.01 13.12
CA ASN A 68 -20.02 4.19 11.99
C ASN A 68 -18.83 3.30 12.37
N LEU A 69 -17.86 3.84 13.12
CA LEU A 69 -16.72 3.06 13.61
C LEU A 69 -17.16 1.92 14.55
N THR A 70 -18.17 2.15 15.39
CA THR A 70 -18.71 1.12 16.29
C THR A 70 -19.40 0.01 15.49
N LYS A 71 -20.25 0.38 14.52
CA LYS A 71 -20.90 -0.53 13.57
C LYS A 71 -19.89 -1.43 12.84
N TYR A 72 -18.80 -0.86 12.30
CA TYR A 72 -17.80 -1.65 11.58
C TYR A 72 -17.06 -2.63 12.49
N LYS A 73 -16.72 -2.23 13.72
CA LYS A 73 -16.10 -3.12 14.71
C LYS A 73 -16.99 -4.28 15.10
N GLU A 74 -18.29 -4.03 15.26
CA GLU A 74 -19.27 -5.09 15.52
C GLU A 74 -19.32 -6.09 14.36
N ILE A 75 -19.40 -5.62 13.11
CA ILE A 75 -19.36 -6.51 11.94
C ILE A 75 -18.06 -7.32 11.91
N ILE A 76 -16.90 -6.66 12.05
CA ILE A 76 -15.58 -7.31 12.00
C ILE A 76 -15.45 -8.39 13.08
N SER A 77 -16.00 -8.17 14.27
CA SER A 77 -15.97 -9.14 15.38
C SER A 77 -16.68 -10.47 15.09
N THR A 78 -17.56 -10.50 14.08
CA THR A 78 -18.30 -11.69 13.66
C THR A 78 -17.67 -12.41 12.47
N LEU A 79 -16.67 -11.81 11.82
CA LEU A 79 -16.04 -12.37 10.63
C LEU A 79 -15.10 -13.53 10.98
N THR A 80 -14.95 -14.48 10.05
CA THR A 80 -13.96 -15.55 10.15
C THR A 80 -12.57 -14.94 10.32
N GLN A 81 -11.86 -15.35 11.36
CA GLN A 81 -10.49 -14.89 11.62
C GLN A 81 -9.47 -16.02 11.42
N LYS A 82 -8.29 -15.67 10.90
CA LYS A 82 -7.12 -16.53 10.85
C LYS A 82 -5.90 -15.80 11.40
N ARG A 83 -5.00 -16.56 12.03
CA ARG A 83 -3.71 -16.04 12.46
C ARG A 83 -2.94 -15.55 11.22
N SER A 84 -2.43 -14.33 11.30
CA SER A 84 -1.48 -13.80 10.32
C SER A 84 -0.06 -14.21 10.68
N TRP A 85 0.82 -14.37 9.69
CA TRP A 85 2.26 -14.48 9.95
C TRP A 85 2.84 -13.23 10.64
N LEU A 86 2.16 -12.09 10.51
CA LEU A 86 2.44 -10.89 11.29
C LEU A 86 1.70 -10.99 12.64
N PRO A 87 2.41 -11.00 13.78
CA PRO A 87 1.84 -11.30 15.08
C PRO A 87 0.98 -10.16 15.68
N SER A 88 0.79 -9.04 14.96
CA SER A 88 0.11 -7.86 15.51
C SER A 88 -1.40 -8.07 15.69
N GLN A 89 -2.12 -8.56 14.68
CA GLN A 89 -3.56 -8.83 14.71
C GLN A 89 -3.94 -9.98 13.74
N PRO A 90 -5.01 -10.74 14.01
CA PRO A 90 -5.50 -11.73 13.06
C PRO A 90 -6.08 -11.05 11.80
N LEU A 91 -6.02 -11.77 10.69
CA LEU A 91 -6.72 -11.40 9.46
C LEU A 91 -8.18 -11.82 9.57
N HIS A 92 -9.07 -11.01 9.01
CA HIS A 92 -10.49 -11.31 8.94
C HIS A 92 -10.92 -11.41 7.47
N GLU A 93 -11.73 -12.41 7.17
CA GLU A 93 -12.29 -12.62 5.84
C GLU A 93 -13.52 -11.72 5.62
N TYR A 94 -13.45 -10.85 4.63
CA TYR A 94 -14.54 -9.98 4.23
C TYR A 94 -14.69 -10.02 2.70
N GLN A 95 -15.90 -10.37 2.22
CA GLN A 95 -16.21 -10.47 0.79
C GLN A 95 -15.22 -11.36 -0.01
N GLY A 96 -14.72 -12.43 0.63
CA GLY A 96 -13.78 -13.37 0.03
C GLY A 96 -12.30 -12.96 0.11
N PHE A 97 -11.98 -11.86 0.79
CA PHE A 97 -10.60 -11.37 0.94
C PHE A 97 -10.19 -11.20 2.40
N TRP A 98 -8.92 -11.44 2.70
CA TRP A 98 -8.35 -11.37 4.04
C TRP A 98 -7.75 -9.99 4.31
N CYS A 99 -8.15 -9.32 5.39
CA CYS A 99 -7.56 -8.03 5.73
C CYS A 99 -7.48 -7.78 7.24
N TYR A 100 -6.64 -6.84 7.65
CA TYR A 100 -6.58 -6.43 9.05
C TYR A 100 -7.80 -5.57 9.41
N PRO A 101 -8.29 -5.64 10.66
CA PRO A 101 -9.43 -4.86 11.13
C PRO A 101 -9.40 -3.38 10.75
N THR A 102 -8.28 -2.69 10.96
CA THR A 102 -8.19 -1.26 10.66
C THR A 102 -8.35 -0.94 9.17
N PHE A 103 -7.91 -1.83 8.28
CA PHE A 103 -8.16 -1.67 6.85
C PHE A 103 -9.61 -1.99 6.51
N LEU A 104 -10.21 -3.04 7.10
CA LEU A 104 -11.62 -3.36 6.89
C LEU A 104 -12.55 -2.20 7.28
N GLU A 105 -12.27 -1.50 8.38
CA GLU A 105 -13.00 -0.28 8.76
C GLU A 105 -12.96 0.77 7.64
N GLY A 106 -11.79 0.98 7.02
CA GLY A 106 -11.61 1.88 5.88
C GLY A 106 -12.34 1.42 4.62
N ILE A 107 -12.28 0.12 4.31
CA ILE A 107 -12.98 -0.49 3.16
C ILE A 107 -14.49 -0.33 3.31
N MET A 108 -15.05 -0.70 4.46
CA MET A 108 -16.48 -0.58 4.74
C MET A 108 -16.93 0.89 4.70
N SER A 109 -16.12 1.81 5.24
CA SER A 109 -16.42 3.24 5.15
C SER A 109 -16.39 3.76 3.70
N ALA A 110 -15.43 3.32 2.89
CA ALA A 110 -15.37 3.70 1.49
C ALA A 110 -16.58 3.17 0.71
N GLN A 111 -16.97 1.91 0.93
CA GLN A 111 -18.15 1.33 0.29
C GLN A 111 -19.44 2.10 0.64
N GLU A 112 -19.57 2.59 1.88
CA GLU A 112 -20.77 3.30 2.34
C GLU A 112 -20.79 4.79 1.97
N HIS A 113 -19.63 5.44 1.88
CA HIS A 113 -19.55 6.91 1.84
C HIS A 113 -18.77 7.50 0.68
N PHE A 114 -17.92 6.72 0.00
CA PHE A 114 -17.11 7.25 -1.08
C PHE A 114 -17.94 7.42 -2.35
N ILE A 115 -18.01 8.66 -2.85
CA ILE A 115 -18.71 9.02 -4.08
C ILE A 115 -17.67 9.41 -5.13
N ALA A 116 -17.44 8.52 -6.09
CA ALA A 116 -16.57 8.76 -7.22
C ALA A 116 -17.11 9.90 -8.11
N GLN A 117 -16.21 10.64 -8.74
CA GLN A 117 -16.51 11.60 -9.79
C GLN A 117 -16.06 11.02 -11.14
N PRO A 118 -16.80 11.24 -12.24
CA PRO A 118 -16.45 10.66 -13.54
C PRO A 118 -15.03 11.00 -14.05
N THR A 119 -14.46 12.10 -13.56
CA THR A 119 -13.08 12.53 -13.89
C THR A 119 -12.00 11.80 -13.09
N ASP A 120 -12.37 11.04 -12.06
CA ASP A 120 -11.42 10.35 -11.18
C ASP A 120 -10.66 9.25 -11.91
N ILE A 121 -9.39 9.13 -11.51
CA ILE A 121 -8.45 8.12 -11.98
C ILE A 121 -7.95 7.37 -10.75
N PHE A 122 -8.17 6.06 -10.72
CA PHE A 122 -7.77 5.20 -9.62
C PHE A 122 -6.52 4.39 -9.97
N THR A 123 -5.48 4.54 -9.16
CA THR A 123 -4.31 3.68 -9.16
C THR A 123 -4.55 2.50 -8.23
N CYS A 124 -4.83 1.34 -8.82
CA CYS A 124 -5.22 0.14 -8.10
C CYS A 124 -4.08 -0.88 -8.15
N THR A 125 -3.78 -1.52 -7.03
CA THR A 125 -2.75 -2.57 -6.99
C THR A 125 -3.09 -3.55 -5.88
N HIS A 126 -2.75 -4.83 -6.03
CA HIS A 126 -2.51 -5.62 -4.83
C HIS A 126 -1.28 -5.04 -4.11
N PRO A 127 -1.21 -5.03 -2.76
CA PRO A 127 -0.01 -4.59 -2.06
C PRO A 127 1.27 -5.19 -2.66
N LYS A 128 2.28 -4.33 -2.78
CA LYS A 128 3.63 -4.65 -3.29
C LYS A 128 3.74 -4.90 -4.79
N CYS A 129 2.70 -4.61 -5.57
CA CYS A 129 2.72 -4.62 -7.04
C CYS A 129 3.11 -3.27 -7.66
N GLY A 130 4.01 -2.50 -7.03
CA GLY A 130 4.54 -1.25 -7.59
C GLY A 130 3.70 0.01 -7.35
N THR A 131 2.85 0.04 -6.32
CA THR A 131 1.94 1.16 -6.02
C THR A 131 2.64 2.51 -5.90
N THR A 132 3.76 2.60 -5.17
CA THR A 132 4.54 3.83 -5.03
C THR A 132 4.96 4.37 -6.38
N TRP A 133 5.43 3.47 -7.26
CA TRP A 133 5.90 3.83 -8.59
C TRP A 133 4.75 4.24 -9.51
N LEU A 134 3.65 3.49 -9.49
CA LEU A 134 2.44 3.83 -10.26
C LEU A 134 1.88 5.19 -9.86
N LYS A 135 1.79 5.47 -8.54
CA LYS A 135 1.39 6.79 -8.02
C LYS A 135 2.28 7.90 -8.57
N SER A 136 3.60 7.74 -8.48
CA SER A 136 4.56 8.72 -8.99
C SER A 136 4.40 8.98 -10.48
N LEU A 137 4.32 7.92 -11.30
CA LEU A 137 4.19 8.04 -12.75
C LEU A 137 2.88 8.73 -13.13
N CYS A 138 1.74 8.29 -12.61
CA CYS A 138 0.45 8.90 -12.90
C CYS A 138 0.40 10.36 -12.44
N PHE A 139 0.90 10.66 -11.25
CA PHE A 139 0.97 12.03 -10.74
C PHE A 139 1.82 12.93 -11.62
N ALA A 140 3.04 12.49 -11.95
CA ALA A 140 3.95 13.25 -12.80
C ALA A 140 3.36 13.50 -14.20
N VAL A 141 2.70 12.51 -14.78
CA VAL A 141 2.02 12.66 -16.09
C VAL A 141 0.87 13.67 -16.01
N LEU A 142 0.01 13.60 -14.99
CA LEU A 142 -1.14 14.50 -14.86
C LEU A 142 -0.75 15.94 -14.58
N THR A 143 0.33 16.14 -13.82
CA THR A 143 0.75 17.48 -13.34
C THR A 143 1.93 18.06 -14.14
N ARG A 144 2.41 17.38 -15.20
CA ARG A 144 3.59 17.79 -15.98
C ARG A 144 3.54 19.23 -16.53
N ARG A 145 2.33 19.76 -16.76
CA ARG A 145 2.13 21.15 -17.25
C ARG A 145 2.14 22.17 -16.12
N ASN A 146 1.81 21.75 -14.90
CA ASN A 146 1.86 22.57 -13.69
C ASN A 146 3.29 22.72 -13.17
N PHE A 147 4.14 21.71 -13.39
CA PHE A 147 5.53 21.65 -12.94
C PHE A 147 6.49 21.46 -14.13
N SER A 148 6.48 22.42 -15.06
CA SER A 148 7.33 22.37 -16.26
C SER A 148 8.83 22.42 -15.94
N ASP A 149 9.20 23.02 -14.80
CA ASP A 149 10.53 22.90 -14.22
C ASP A 149 10.55 21.67 -13.29
N SER A 150 11.34 20.66 -13.66
CA SER A 150 11.49 19.42 -12.89
C SER A 150 11.88 19.67 -11.43
N SER A 151 12.57 20.78 -11.12
CA SER A 151 12.98 21.15 -9.75
C SER A 151 11.82 21.59 -8.85
N SER A 152 10.64 21.84 -9.43
CA SER A 152 9.43 22.27 -8.70
C SER A 152 8.43 21.14 -8.44
N ASN A 153 8.70 19.92 -8.93
CA ASN A 153 7.75 18.82 -8.83
C ASN A 153 7.57 18.36 -7.37
N PRO A 154 6.33 18.25 -6.86
CA PRO A 154 6.07 17.83 -5.48
C PRO A 154 6.69 16.48 -5.08
N LEU A 155 6.92 15.58 -6.04
CA LEU A 155 7.60 14.29 -5.80
C LEU A 155 9.01 14.45 -5.24
N LEU A 156 9.65 15.61 -5.42
CA LEU A 156 10.98 15.90 -4.87
C LEU A 156 10.97 16.18 -3.36
N THR A 157 9.84 16.66 -2.84
CA THR A 157 9.71 17.16 -1.45
C THR A 157 8.69 16.41 -0.62
N GLU A 158 7.81 15.64 -1.26
CA GLU A 158 6.71 14.90 -0.64
C GLU A 158 6.66 13.45 -1.13
N SER A 159 6.24 12.55 -0.25
CA SER A 159 6.09 11.13 -0.60
C SER A 159 4.89 10.95 -1.53
N PRO A 160 4.97 10.08 -2.57
CA PRO A 160 3.84 9.76 -3.43
C PRO A 160 2.60 9.28 -2.65
N HIS A 161 2.81 8.70 -1.46
CA HIS A 161 1.72 8.22 -0.60
C HIS A 161 0.96 9.34 0.12
N GLU A 162 1.56 10.52 0.29
CA GLU A 162 0.87 11.70 0.84
C GLU A 162 0.21 12.52 -0.26
N ILE A 163 0.83 12.58 -1.45
CA ILE A 163 0.32 13.33 -2.60
C ILE A 163 -0.94 12.67 -3.18
N VAL A 164 -0.91 11.34 -3.34
CA VAL A 164 -2.03 10.58 -3.92
C VAL A 164 -2.79 9.88 -2.79
N PRO A 165 -3.97 10.36 -2.39
CA PRO A 165 -4.66 9.85 -1.22
C PRO A 165 -5.33 8.50 -1.48
N TRP A 166 -5.54 7.74 -0.40
CA TRP A 166 -6.20 6.44 -0.43
C TRP A 166 -7.69 6.58 -0.15
N ILE A 167 -8.55 5.90 -0.92
CA ILE A 167 -10.01 6.05 -0.77
C ILE A 167 -10.52 5.54 0.58
N ASP A 168 -9.97 4.42 1.07
CA ASP A 168 -10.28 3.82 2.36
C ASP A 168 -9.83 4.72 3.53
N PHE A 169 -8.73 5.45 3.36
CA PHE A 169 -8.27 6.42 4.33
C PHE A 169 -9.11 7.72 4.29
N LEU A 170 -9.42 8.25 3.11
CA LEU A 170 -10.26 9.45 2.97
C LEU A 170 -11.65 9.21 3.60
N ALA A 171 -12.26 8.08 3.29
CA ALA A 171 -13.59 7.73 3.78
C ALA A 171 -13.62 7.50 5.30
N SER A 172 -12.56 6.94 5.90
CA SER A 172 -12.50 6.71 7.35
C SER A 172 -12.06 7.94 8.15
N SER A 173 -11.21 8.79 7.59
CA SER A 173 -10.70 10.00 8.27
C SER A 173 -11.59 11.23 8.10
N GLY A 174 -12.50 11.22 7.13
CA GLY A 174 -13.30 12.40 6.76
C GLY A 174 -12.47 13.52 6.12
N GLN A 175 -11.24 13.24 5.68
CA GLN A 175 -10.42 14.18 4.94
C GLN A 175 -11.00 14.41 3.54
N THR A 176 -10.84 15.63 3.05
CA THR A 176 -11.21 15.98 1.69
C THR A 176 -10.01 15.83 0.77
N ARG A 177 -10.26 15.32 -0.44
CA ARG A 177 -9.26 15.28 -1.51
C ARG A 177 -9.08 16.67 -2.13
N ASP A 178 -7.94 16.87 -2.77
CA ASP A 178 -7.73 18.04 -3.62
C ASP A 178 -8.70 18.00 -4.82
N PRO A 179 -9.53 19.03 -5.04
CA PRO A 179 -10.43 19.08 -6.19
C PRO A 179 -9.70 19.17 -7.54
N GLU A 180 -8.44 19.61 -7.56
CA GLU A 180 -7.66 19.81 -8.79
C GLU A 180 -6.86 18.57 -9.21
N LEU A 181 -6.67 17.60 -8.31
CA LEU A 181 -5.95 16.35 -8.59
C LEU A 181 -6.93 15.16 -8.63
N PRO A 182 -7.38 14.72 -9.82
CA PRO A 182 -8.32 13.61 -9.96
C PRO A 182 -7.64 12.24 -9.82
N LEU A 183 -6.62 12.11 -8.96
CA LEU A 183 -5.82 10.90 -8.81
C LEU A 183 -5.97 10.33 -7.40
N LEU A 184 -6.40 9.07 -7.32
CA LEU A 184 -6.66 8.35 -6.08
C LEU A 184 -6.01 6.97 -6.12
N ALA A 185 -5.92 6.32 -4.96
CA ALA A 185 -5.36 4.98 -4.88
C ALA A 185 -6.15 4.05 -3.98
N THR A 186 -6.03 2.76 -4.25
CA THR A 186 -6.59 1.72 -3.39
C THR A 186 -5.91 0.37 -3.56
N HIS A 187 -6.00 -0.43 -2.50
CA HIS A 187 -5.72 -1.87 -2.50
C HIS A 187 -7.00 -2.72 -2.48
N ILE A 188 -8.18 -2.09 -2.53
CA ILE A 188 -9.46 -2.80 -2.47
C ILE A 188 -9.58 -3.72 -3.71
N PRO A 189 -9.95 -5.00 -3.55
CA PRO A 189 -10.25 -5.87 -4.67
C PRO A 189 -11.38 -5.33 -5.54
N TYR A 190 -11.36 -5.58 -6.85
CA TYR A 190 -12.34 -5.01 -7.78
C TYR A 190 -13.80 -5.25 -7.36
N THR A 191 -14.12 -6.47 -6.90
CA THR A 191 -15.47 -6.86 -6.45
C THR A 191 -15.90 -6.23 -5.13
N SER A 192 -14.98 -5.57 -4.43
CA SER A 192 -15.20 -4.88 -3.17
C SER A 192 -15.08 -3.36 -3.31
N LEU A 193 -14.87 -2.84 -4.52
CA LEU A 193 -14.84 -1.39 -4.74
C LEU A 193 -16.21 -0.77 -4.40
N PRO A 194 -16.24 0.50 -3.96
CA PRO A 194 -17.47 1.27 -3.89
C PRO A 194 -18.23 1.21 -5.22
N GLU A 195 -19.54 1.00 -5.17
CA GLU A 195 -20.40 0.92 -6.36
C GLU A 195 -20.26 2.18 -7.23
N SER A 196 -20.12 3.34 -6.58
CA SER A 196 -19.91 4.62 -7.26
C SER A 196 -18.70 4.61 -8.21
N ILE A 197 -17.63 3.85 -7.91
CA ILE A 197 -16.46 3.72 -8.80
C ILE A 197 -16.78 2.83 -10.00
N VAL A 198 -17.49 1.72 -9.77
CA VAL A 198 -17.82 0.74 -10.81
C VAL A 198 -18.83 1.29 -11.81
N GLU A 199 -19.76 2.14 -11.34
CA GLU A 199 -20.85 2.70 -12.17
C GLU A 199 -20.49 4.00 -12.90
N SER A 200 -19.50 4.76 -12.42
CA SER A 200 -19.23 6.13 -12.88
C SER A 200 -18.33 6.24 -14.12
N ASN A 201 -17.98 5.12 -14.76
CA ASN A 201 -17.01 5.06 -15.86
C ASN A 201 -15.66 5.72 -15.54
N CYS A 202 -15.28 5.77 -14.26
CA CYS A 202 -13.95 6.23 -13.85
C CYS A 202 -12.86 5.40 -14.48
N LYS A 203 -11.68 6.00 -14.63
CA LYS A 203 -10.51 5.30 -15.16
C LYS A 203 -9.79 4.56 -14.05
N ILE A 204 -9.46 3.30 -14.29
CA ILE A 204 -8.69 2.47 -13.37
C ILE A 204 -7.39 2.07 -14.06
N ILE A 205 -6.25 2.34 -13.44
CA ILE A 205 -4.97 1.79 -13.85
C ILE A 205 -4.56 0.76 -12.80
N TYR A 206 -4.53 -0.51 -13.20
CA TYR A 206 -4.19 -1.62 -12.33
C TYR A 206 -2.82 -2.17 -12.65
N THR A 207 -1.97 -2.34 -11.63
CA THR A 207 -0.68 -3.04 -11.77
C THR A 207 -0.68 -4.36 -10.98
N CYS A 208 -0.33 -5.45 -11.65
CA CYS A 208 -0.01 -6.75 -11.05
C CYS A 208 1.49 -7.07 -11.18
N ARG A 209 1.96 -8.14 -10.54
CA ARG A 209 3.37 -8.53 -10.52
C ARG A 209 3.53 -10.05 -10.41
N ASP A 210 4.69 -10.61 -10.72
CA ASP A 210 4.96 -12.04 -10.45
C ASP A 210 4.68 -12.38 -8.97
N PRO A 211 3.82 -13.39 -8.69
CA PRO A 211 3.43 -13.76 -7.32
C PRO A 211 4.62 -14.11 -6.41
N LYS A 212 5.70 -14.67 -6.96
CA LYS A 212 6.92 -15.01 -6.20
C LYS A 212 7.58 -13.75 -5.64
N ASP A 213 7.72 -12.73 -6.48
CA ASP A 213 8.26 -11.42 -6.09
C ASP A 213 7.31 -10.65 -5.16
N VAL A 214 5.99 -10.78 -5.36
CA VAL A 214 4.97 -10.19 -4.47
C VAL A 214 5.10 -10.78 -3.07
N PHE A 215 5.18 -12.11 -2.95
CA PHE A 215 5.34 -12.80 -1.69
C PHE A 215 6.60 -12.32 -0.94
N ILE A 216 7.76 -12.34 -1.59
CA ILE A 216 9.01 -11.88 -0.96
C ILE A 216 8.93 -10.41 -0.57
N SER A 217 8.30 -9.57 -1.39
CA SER A 217 8.13 -8.17 -1.03
C SER A 217 7.15 -7.96 0.14
N LEU A 218 6.14 -8.81 0.31
CA LEU A 218 5.23 -8.78 1.46
C LEU A 218 5.93 -9.24 2.74
N TRP A 219 6.65 -10.37 2.67
CA TRP A 219 7.37 -10.92 3.81
C TRP A 219 8.48 -9.97 4.30
N GLN A 220 9.24 -9.36 3.38
CA GLN A 220 10.22 -8.33 3.73
C GLN A 220 9.56 -7.09 4.36
N PHE A 221 8.43 -6.66 3.83
CA PHE A 221 7.69 -5.51 4.35
C PHE A 221 7.06 -5.78 5.71
N ALA A 222 6.65 -7.02 5.98
CA ALA A 222 6.18 -7.45 7.29
C ALA A 222 7.23 -7.23 8.39
N GLY A 223 8.50 -7.54 8.11
CA GLY A 223 9.63 -7.16 8.96
C GLY A 223 9.57 -5.70 9.38
N ILE A 224 9.55 -4.81 8.39
CA ILE A 224 9.52 -3.35 8.61
C ILE A 224 8.29 -2.92 9.42
N VAL A 225 7.11 -3.44 9.07
CA VAL A 225 5.84 -3.13 9.74
C VAL A 225 5.86 -3.52 11.22
N SER A 226 6.48 -4.65 11.54
CA SER A 226 6.63 -5.12 12.92
C SER A 226 7.72 -4.39 13.72
N GLY A 227 8.50 -3.51 13.08
CA GLY A 227 9.69 -2.93 13.69
C GLY A 227 10.83 -3.93 13.88
N SER A 228 10.82 -5.03 13.13
CA SER A 228 11.75 -6.15 13.22
C SER A 228 12.38 -6.47 11.87
N ARG A 229 13.18 -7.53 11.79
CA ARG A 229 13.69 -8.05 10.52
C ARG A 229 12.70 -9.06 9.96
N ALA A 230 12.70 -9.23 8.64
CA ALA A 230 11.86 -10.24 8.00
C ALA A 230 12.21 -11.65 8.49
N GLU A 231 13.51 -11.89 8.73
CA GLU A 231 14.04 -13.16 9.22
C GLU A 231 13.53 -13.56 10.62
N ASP A 232 12.91 -12.64 11.35
CA ASP A 232 12.26 -12.94 12.63
C ASP A 232 10.91 -13.67 12.45
N PHE A 233 10.40 -13.73 11.21
CA PHE A 233 9.17 -14.44 10.83
C PHE A 233 9.49 -15.66 9.96
N PRO A 234 9.02 -16.87 10.31
CA PRO A 234 9.28 -18.07 9.52
C PRO A 234 8.79 -17.90 8.07
N LEU A 235 9.71 -18.02 7.11
CA LEU A 235 9.43 -17.84 5.69
C LEU A 235 8.44 -18.89 5.20
N GLU A 236 8.60 -20.14 5.64
CA GLU A 236 7.78 -21.29 5.25
C GLU A 236 6.33 -21.12 5.69
N GLU A 237 6.11 -20.58 6.89
CA GLU A 237 4.76 -20.30 7.39
C GLU A 237 4.09 -19.18 6.57
N ALA A 238 4.81 -18.08 6.34
CA ALA A 238 4.31 -16.98 5.53
C ALA A 238 4.03 -17.43 4.08
N TYR A 239 4.89 -18.28 3.53
CA TYR A 239 4.76 -18.85 2.20
C TYR A 239 3.52 -19.74 2.08
N GLN A 240 3.30 -20.63 3.06
CA GLN A 240 2.11 -21.48 3.09
C GLN A 240 0.83 -20.63 3.14
N GLN A 241 0.79 -19.63 4.04
CA GLN A 241 -0.34 -18.71 4.13
C GLN A 241 -0.57 -17.94 2.82
N PHE A 242 0.49 -17.51 2.13
CA PHE A 242 0.39 -16.87 0.83
C PHE A 242 -0.23 -17.80 -0.23
N CYS A 243 0.24 -19.05 -0.30
CA CYS A 243 -0.29 -20.08 -1.21
C CYS A 243 -1.77 -20.40 -0.94
N GLU A 244 -2.17 -20.44 0.33
CA GLU A 244 -3.56 -20.64 0.76
C GLU A 244 -4.44 -19.39 0.54
N GLY A 245 -3.86 -18.26 0.15
CA GLY A 245 -4.55 -16.99 -0.04
C GLY A 245 -4.83 -16.20 1.25
N VAL A 246 -4.33 -16.67 2.40
CA VAL A 246 -4.54 -16.06 3.73
C VAL A 246 -3.46 -15.02 4.00
N HIS A 247 -3.61 -13.84 3.40
CA HIS A 247 -2.67 -12.72 3.57
C HIS A 247 -3.39 -11.39 3.36
N PRO A 248 -2.80 -10.24 3.77
CA PRO A 248 -3.45 -8.95 3.54
C PRO A 248 -3.80 -8.73 2.07
N TYR A 249 -5.10 -8.50 1.80
CA TYR A 249 -5.74 -8.37 0.50
C TYR A 249 -5.71 -9.63 -0.39
N GLY A 250 -5.34 -10.78 0.17
CA GLY A 250 -5.39 -12.08 -0.51
C GLY A 250 -6.81 -12.69 -0.51
N PRO A 251 -7.10 -13.68 -1.38
CA PRO A 251 -6.14 -14.38 -2.23
C PRO A 251 -5.62 -13.56 -3.42
N TYR A 252 -4.30 -13.62 -3.66
CA TYR A 252 -3.63 -12.81 -4.69
C TYR A 252 -4.23 -13.02 -6.10
N TRP A 253 -4.45 -14.28 -6.50
CA TRP A 253 -4.96 -14.60 -7.84
C TRP A 253 -6.38 -14.10 -8.05
N ASP A 254 -7.26 -14.22 -7.05
CA ASP A 254 -8.61 -13.68 -7.10
C ASP A 254 -8.60 -12.15 -7.20
N HIS A 255 -7.68 -11.50 -6.47
CA HIS A 255 -7.51 -10.05 -6.53
C HIS A 255 -7.10 -9.57 -7.93
N ILE A 256 -6.09 -10.20 -8.58
CA ILE A 256 -5.69 -9.79 -9.93
C ILE A 256 -6.74 -10.16 -10.97
N LEU A 257 -7.45 -11.28 -10.80
CA LEU A 257 -8.47 -11.74 -11.74
C LEU A 257 -9.70 -10.83 -11.75
N GLY A 258 -10.08 -10.22 -10.64
CA GLY A 258 -11.15 -9.23 -10.60
C GLY A 258 -10.88 -8.06 -11.56
N TYR A 259 -9.68 -7.49 -11.47
CA TYR A 259 -9.26 -6.40 -12.36
C TYR A 259 -8.97 -6.86 -13.80
N TRP A 260 -8.45 -8.07 -13.99
CA TRP A 260 -8.26 -8.63 -15.33
C TRP A 260 -9.58 -8.83 -16.07
N LYS A 261 -10.60 -9.38 -15.40
CA LYS A 261 -11.95 -9.51 -15.97
C LYS A 261 -12.55 -8.14 -16.31
N ALA A 262 -12.38 -7.17 -15.43
CA ALA A 262 -12.84 -5.80 -15.67
C ALA A 262 -12.13 -5.16 -16.88
N HIS A 263 -10.82 -5.38 -17.04
CA HIS A 263 -10.06 -4.96 -18.22
C HIS A 263 -10.58 -5.56 -19.52
N LEU A 264 -10.91 -6.86 -19.52
CA LEU A 264 -11.47 -7.51 -20.71
C LEU A 264 -12.87 -7.02 -21.06
N GLN A 265 -13.69 -6.69 -20.05
CA GLN A 265 -15.06 -6.19 -20.25
C GLN A 265 -15.12 -4.71 -20.61
N PHE A 266 -14.23 -3.90 -20.02
CA PHE A 266 -14.22 -2.44 -20.12
C PHE A 266 -12.81 -1.92 -20.43
N PRO A 267 -12.23 -2.23 -21.61
CA PRO A 267 -10.85 -1.90 -21.94
C PRO A 267 -10.56 -0.38 -21.94
N ASP A 268 -11.57 0.45 -22.21
CA ASP A 268 -11.45 1.92 -22.16
C ASP A 268 -11.52 2.48 -20.72
N GLY A 269 -12.07 1.70 -19.78
CA GLY A 269 -12.23 2.09 -18.38
C GLY A 269 -11.17 1.49 -17.45
N VAL A 270 -10.53 0.37 -17.83
CA VAL A 270 -9.52 -0.32 -17.02
C VAL A 270 -8.27 -0.64 -17.84
N LEU A 271 -7.16 0.00 -17.50
CA LEU A 271 -5.83 -0.30 -18.03
C LEU A 271 -5.11 -1.27 -17.10
N PHE A 272 -4.89 -2.50 -17.57
CA PHE A 272 -4.17 -3.55 -16.83
C PHE A 272 -2.70 -3.63 -17.26
N ILE A 273 -1.78 -3.59 -16.30
CA ILE A 273 -0.34 -3.53 -16.51
C ILE A 273 0.36 -4.59 -15.64
N LYS A 274 1.36 -5.28 -16.20
CA LYS A 274 2.30 -6.08 -15.41
C LYS A 274 3.49 -5.21 -15.03
N TYR A 275 3.91 -5.29 -13.77
CA TYR A 275 5.06 -4.56 -13.24
C TYR A 275 6.33 -4.85 -14.07
N GLU A 276 6.49 -6.09 -14.50
CA GLU A 276 7.61 -6.55 -15.32
C GLU A 276 7.63 -5.83 -16.68
N ASP A 277 6.49 -5.75 -17.36
CA ASP A 277 6.38 -5.07 -18.65
C ASP A 277 6.62 -3.56 -18.50
N LEU A 278 6.04 -2.95 -17.46
CA LEU A 278 6.26 -1.54 -17.13
C LEU A 278 7.74 -1.24 -16.84
N LYS A 279 8.46 -2.17 -16.19
CA LYS A 279 9.89 -2.02 -15.91
C LYS A 279 10.77 -2.25 -17.13
N ASN A 280 10.39 -3.16 -18.02
CA ASN A 280 11.13 -3.45 -19.23
C ASN A 280 10.99 -2.34 -20.29
N ASP A 281 9.82 -1.68 -20.36
CA ASP A 281 9.58 -0.56 -21.28
C ASP A 281 8.80 0.59 -20.62
N THR A 282 9.44 1.25 -19.65
CA THR A 282 8.77 2.34 -18.90
C THR A 282 8.36 3.49 -19.81
N PHE A 283 9.16 3.82 -20.83
CA PHE A 283 8.90 4.93 -21.74
C PHE A 283 7.57 4.75 -22.48
N SER A 284 7.35 3.61 -23.13
CA SER A 284 6.12 3.35 -23.88
C SER A 284 4.90 3.26 -22.95
N TYR A 285 5.04 2.64 -21.78
CA TYR A 285 3.95 2.56 -20.82
C TYR A 285 3.56 3.93 -20.23
N VAL A 286 4.51 4.84 -20.03
CA VAL A 286 4.21 6.22 -19.60
C VAL A 286 3.37 6.94 -20.66
N LYS A 287 3.69 6.78 -21.95
CA LYS A 287 2.86 7.32 -23.03
C LYS A 287 1.46 6.71 -23.04
N ARG A 288 1.37 5.38 -22.92
CA ARG A 288 0.10 4.65 -22.84
C ARG A 288 -0.76 5.07 -21.65
N MET A 289 -0.15 5.30 -20.49
CA MET A 289 -0.85 5.83 -19.31
C MET A 289 -1.36 7.25 -19.57
N ALA A 290 -0.58 8.11 -20.21
CA ALA A 290 -1.01 9.47 -20.54
C ALA A 290 -2.21 9.49 -21.51
N GLU A 291 -2.16 8.67 -22.56
CA GLU A 291 -3.28 8.44 -23.47
C GLU A 291 -4.52 7.95 -22.72
N PHE A 292 -4.35 6.89 -21.91
CA PHE A 292 -5.44 6.32 -21.14
C PHE A 292 -6.05 7.34 -20.18
N MET A 293 -5.24 8.13 -19.47
CA MET A 293 -5.72 9.19 -18.58
C MET A 293 -6.38 10.36 -19.31
N GLY A 294 -6.31 10.42 -20.65
CA GLY A 294 -6.94 11.46 -21.47
C GLY A 294 -6.08 12.72 -21.63
N CYS A 295 -4.77 12.60 -21.39
CA CYS A 295 -3.82 13.69 -21.53
C CYS A 295 -2.59 13.22 -22.32
N PRO A 296 -2.74 12.74 -23.58
CA PRO A 296 -1.63 12.25 -24.40
C PRO A 296 -0.54 13.30 -24.54
N PHE A 297 0.70 12.84 -24.72
CA PHE A 297 1.81 13.74 -25.01
C PHE A 297 1.66 14.35 -26.42
N SER A 298 1.94 15.63 -26.56
CA SER A 298 2.06 16.26 -27.88
C SER A 298 3.40 15.92 -28.54
N MET A 299 3.48 16.05 -29.87
CA MET A 299 4.76 15.91 -30.59
C MET A 299 5.85 16.84 -30.04
N GLU A 300 5.46 18.05 -29.63
CA GLU A 300 6.33 19.03 -28.98
C GLU A 300 6.87 18.48 -27.64
N GLU A 301 5.97 18.00 -26.76
CA GLU A 301 6.33 17.41 -25.46
C GLU A 301 7.29 16.22 -25.63
N GLU A 302 7.04 15.36 -26.62
CA GLU A 302 7.92 14.23 -26.95
C GLU A 302 9.28 14.68 -27.49
N SER A 303 9.31 15.63 -28.43
CA SER A 303 10.55 16.15 -29.00
C SER A 303 11.45 16.86 -27.96
N GLN A 304 10.85 17.45 -26.94
CA GLN A 304 11.54 18.07 -25.80
C GLN A 304 11.98 17.07 -24.73
N GLY A 305 11.76 15.77 -24.95
CA GLY A 305 12.15 14.68 -24.07
C GLY A 305 11.34 14.62 -22.77
N LEU A 306 10.12 15.18 -22.73
CA LEU A 306 9.33 15.24 -21.49
C LEU A 306 8.97 13.86 -20.95
N VAL A 307 8.71 12.89 -21.82
CA VAL A 307 8.45 11.50 -21.44
C VAL A 307 9.66 10.94 -20.68
N GLN A 308 10.87 11.12 -21.22
CA GLN A 308 12.10 10.66 -20.58
C GLN A 308 12.34 11.35 -19.23
N LYS A 309 12.09 12.66 -19.13
CA LYS A 309 12.20 13.39 -17.85
C LYS A 309 11.27 12.82 -16.78
N ILE A 310 10.06 12.41 -17.13
CA ILE A 310 9.12 11.77 -16.19
C ILE A 310 9.62 10.38 -15.79
N VAL A 311 10.12 9.59 -16.74
CA VAL A 311 10.72 8.27 -16.48
C VAL A 311 11.89 8.41 -15.51
N ASP A 312 12.80 9.35 -15.76
CA ASP A 312 13.99 9.59 -14.92
C ASP A 312 13.59 10.06 -13.52
N LEU A 313 12.68 11.04 -13.43
CA LEU A 313 12.17 11.56 -12.16
C LEU A 313 11.56 10.45 -11.30
N CYS A 314 10.74 9.59 -11.91
CA CYS A 314 10.01 8.54 -11.22
C CYS A 314 10.79 7.22 -11.12
N SER A 315 12.05 7.18 -11.57
CA SER A 315 12.88 5.98 -11.47
C SER A 315 13.06 5.55 -10.02
N PHE A 316 13.32 4.26 -9.80
CA PHE A 316 13.61 3.76 -8.46
C PHE A 316 14.82 4.48 -7.86
N GLU A 317 15.87 4.65 -8.65
CA GLU A 317 17.12 5.31 -8.29
C GLU A 317 16.89 6.77 -7.91
N SER A 318 16.07 7.53 -8.67
CA SER A 318 15.72 8.90 -8.33
C SER A 318 14.90 8.95 -7.03
N LEU A 319 13.74 8.28 -6.99
CA LEU A 319 12.81 8.37 -5.88
C LEU A 319 13.42 7.87 -4.56
N SER A 320 14.12 6.74 -4.58
CA SER A 320 14.75 6.19 -3.37
C SER A 320 15.90 7.06 -2.83
N ASN A 321 16.50 7.91 -3.69
CA ASN A 321 17.60 8.77 -3.28
C ASN A 321 17.20 10.16 -2.77
N LEU A 322 15.93 10.57 -2.96
CA LEU A 322 15.43 11.86 -2.47
C LEU A 322 15.45 11.94 -0.94
N GLU A 323 15.84 13.10 -0.41
CA GLU A 323 15.91 13.35 1.04
C GLU A 323 14.57 13.12 1.75
N VAL A 324 13.45 13.46 1.10
CA VAL A 324 12.12 13.17 1.66
C VAL A 324 11.92 11.67 1.88
N ASN A 325 12.31 10.84 0.92
CA ASN A 325 12.09 9.40 0.97
C ASN A 325 13.11 8.65 1.84
N LYS A 326 14.24 9.28 2.15
CA LYS A 326 15.19 8.81 3.19
C LYS A 326 14.84 9.30 4.59
N SER A 327 13.90 10.23 4.72
CA SER A 327 13.57 10.82 6.00
C SER A 327 12.83 9.82 6.90
N LYS A 328 13.06 9.93 8.22
CA LYS A 328 12.32 9.17 9.23
C LYS A 328 10.89 9.70 9.45
N LYS A 329 10.39 10.55 8.55
CA LYS A 329 9.00 11.02 8.59
C LYS A 329 8.09 9.82 8.36
N ARG A 330 7.02 9.77 9.15
CA ARG A 330 6.05 8.68 9.09
C ARG A 330 4.89 9.08 8.19
N SER A 331 4.54 8.19 7.28
CA SER A 331 3.42 8.37 6.37
C SER A 331 2.10 8.33 7.14
N SER A 332 1.30 9.38 6.97
CA SER A 332 -0.07 9.42 7.49
C SER A 332 -0.96 8.40 6.77
N ALA A 333 -0.63 8.13 5.51
CA ALA A 333 -1.33 7.26 4.59
C ALA A 333 -1.21 5.75 4.89
N THR A 334 -0.44 5.35 5.91
CA THR A 334 -0.29 3.93 6.33
C THR A 334 -1.14 3.57 7.54
N GLY A 335 -2.04 4.47 7.93
CA GLY A 335 -2.94 4.30 9.07
C GLY A 335 -2.16 3.96 10.35
N PRO A 336 -2.47 2.82 11.01
CA PRO A 336 -1.89 2.47 12.30
C PRO A 336 -0.40 2.10 12.22
N PHE A 337 0.10 1.70 11.04
CA PHE A 337 1.48 1.23 10.89
C PHE A 337 2.51 2.36 10.91
N LYS A 338 2.08 3.61 10.62
CA LYS A 338 2.90 4.83 10.64
C LYS A 338 4.33 4.60 10.09
N LEU A 339 4.42 4.01 8.91
CA LEU A 339 5.69 3.59 8.32
C LEU A 339 6.53 4.79 7.91
N GLN A 340 7.85 4.66 8.02
CA GLN A 340 8.78 5.65 7.48
C GLN A 340 8.80 5.58 5.95
N TYR A 341 9.12 6.69 5.28
CA TYR A 341 9.07 6.74 3.81
C TYR A 341 10.09 5.83 3.12
N ASP A 342 11.21 5.52 3.77
CA ASP A 342 12.24 4.61 3.27
C ASP A 342 11.73 3.16 3.17
N ALA A 343 10.73 2.78 3.99
CA ALA A 343 10.11 1.46 3.98
C ALA A 343 9.49 1.07 2.62
N PHE A 344 9.18 2.04 1.77
CA PHE A 344 8.60 1.79 0.44
C PHE A 344 9.65 1.45 -0.62
N PHE A 345 10.93 1.68 -0.36
CA PHE A 345 12.02 1.50 -1.31
C PHE A 345 12.99 0.42 -0.83
N ARG A 346 12.97 -0.75 -1.48
CA ARG A 346 13.84 -1.90 -1.11
C ARG A 346 14.91 -2.21 -2.15
N LYS A 347 14.48 -2.73 -3.31
CA LYS A 347 15.39 -3.09 -4.42
C LYS A 347 14.86 -2.68 -5.79
N GLY A 348 13.55 -2.66 -5.97
CA GLY A 348 12.93 -2.33 -7.27
C GLY A 348 13.33 -3.27 -8.41
N LYS A 349 13.73 -4.53 -8.14
CA LYS A 349 14.17 -5.51 -9.14
C LYS A 349 13.10 -6.57 -9.41
N ILE A 350 13.12 -7.14 -10.62
CA ILE A 350 12.39 -8.36 -11.00
C ILE A 350 13.25 -9.56 -10.63
N GLY A 351 12.65 -10.65 -10.18
CA GLY A 351 13.34 -11.92 -9.93
C GLY A 351 14.10 -11.96 -8.60
N ASP A 352 13.84 -11.01 -7.69
CA ASP A 352 14.53 -11.01 -6.39
C ASP A 352 14.14 -12.22 -5.53
N TRP A 353 13.02 -12.88 -5.87
CA TRP A 353 12.56 -14.12 -5.26
C TRP A 353 13.58 -15.26 -5.29
N GLU A 354 14.47 -15.31 -6.29
CA GLU A 354 15.51 -16.35 -6.43
C GLU A 354 16.49 -16.37 -5.25
N ASN A 355 16.62 -15.25 -4.54
CA ASN A 355 17.50 -15.14 -3.37
C ASN A 355 16.89 -15.69 -2.08
N TYR A 356 15.62 -16.08 -2.10
CA TYR A 356 14.86 -16.42 -0.89
C TYR A 356 14.08 -17.74 -1.02
N LEU A 357 13.47 -17.99 -2.18
CA LEU A 357 12.66 -19.20 -2.38
C LEU A 357 13.53 -20.35 -2.85
N THR A 358 13.21 -21.55 -2.37
CA THR A 358 13.75 -22.78 -2.96
C THR A 358 13.11 -23.02 -4.33
N VAL A 359 13.76 -23.85 -5.14
CA VAL A 359 13.22 -24.26 -6.45
C VAL A 359 11.83 -24.89 -6.32
N ASP A 360 11.60 -25.70 -5.28
CA ASP A 360 10.31 -26.35 -5.03
C ASP A 360 9.21 -25.34 -4.68
N MET A 361 9.52 -24.34 -3.85
CA MET A 361 8.58 -23.26 -3.50
C MET A 361 8.23 -22.42 -4.74
N ALA A 362 9.22 -22.08 -5.56
CA ALA A 362 8.99 -21.36 -6.80
C ALA A 362 8.12 -22.17 -7.79
N ALA A 363 8.43 -23.45 -7.98
CA ALA A 363 7.69 -24.35 -8.86
C ALA A 363 6.24 -24.55 -8.41
N GLN A 364 6.00 -24.68 -7.10
CA GLN A 364 4.64 -24.78 -6.56
C GLN A 364 3.84 -23.49 -6.78
N LEU A 365 4.43 -22.31 -6.59
CA LEU A 365 3.75 -21.04 -6.90
C LEU A 365 3.45 -20.90 -8.40
N ASP A 366 4.36 -21.33 -9.26
CA ASP A 366 4.12 -21.36 -10.70
C ASP A 366 2.94 -22.28 -11.04
N GLN A 367 2.88 -23.48 -10.44
CA GLN A 367 1.77 -24.42 -10.62
C GLN A 367 0.43 -23.85 -10.12
N ILE A 368 0.39 -23.24 -8.94
CA ILE A 368 -0.82 -22.60 -8.41
C ILE A 368 -1.25 -21.48 -9.37
N THR A 369 -0.30 -20.68 -9.85
CA THR A 369 -0.57 -19.57 -10.77
C THR A 369 -1.14 -20.06 -12.09
N GLU A 370 -0.55 -21.08 -12.69
CA GLU A 370 -1.06 -21.69 -13.92
C GLU A 370 -2.48 -22.24 -13.72
N GLN A 371 -2.73 -22.97 -12.63
CA GLN A 371 -4.05 -23.51 -12.31
C GLN A 371 -5.10 -22.41 -12.14
N LYS A 372 -4.77 -21.35 -11.41
CA LYS A 372 -5.69 -20.24 -11.10
C LYS A 372 -5.96 -19.35 -12.30
N LEU A 373 -4.99 -19.18 -13.19
CA LEU A 373 -5.09 -18.29 -14.36
C LEU A 373 -5.45 -19.04 -15.66
N SER A 374 -5.53 -20.37 -15.63
CA SER A 374 -5.88 -21.19 -16.78
C SER A 374 -7.18 -20.73 -17.44
N GLY A 375 -7.18 -20.58 -18.76
CA GLY A 375 -8.33 -20.14 -19.56
C GLY A 375 -8.66 -18.65 -19.46
N THR A 376 -7.93 -17.85 -18.69
CA THR A 376 -8.21 -16.41 -18.53
C THR A 376 -7.49 -15.53 -19.54
N GLY A 377 -6.43 -16.04 -20.17
CA GLY A 377 -5.53 -15.27 -21.05
C GLY A 377 -4.46 -14.47 -20.29
N LEU A 378 -4.50 -14.42 -18.95
CA LEU A 378 -3.43 -13.85 -18.12
C LEU A 378 -2.40 -14.94 -17.80
N SER A 379 -1.11 -14.61 -17.90
CA SER A 379 -0.01 -15.52 -17.58
C SER A 379 1.22 -14.77 -17.07
N PHE A 380 2.11 -15.47 -16.37
CA PHE A 380 3.43 -14.99 -15.95
C PHE A 380 4.51 -15.92 -16.49
N PRO A 381 5.75 -15.42 -16.74
CA PRO A 381 6.87 -16.29 -17.06
C PRO A 381 7.10 -17.33 -15.96
N THR A 382 7.27 -18.59 -16.35
CA THR A 382 7.59 -19.69 -15.42
C THR A 382 9.09 -19.73 -15.14
N SER A 383 9.48 -20.12 -13.93
CA SER A 383 10.88 -20.27 -13.49
C SER A 383 11.74 -21.15 -14.41
N TYR A 384 11.12 -22.10 -15.14
CA TYR A 384 11.81 -23.01 -16.05
C TYR A 384 12.00 -22.49 -17.49
N ASN A 385 11.49 -21.30 -17.83
CA ASN A 385 11.54 -20.75 -19.20
C ASN A 385 12.33 -19.43 -19.32
N SER A 386 13.10 -19.04 -18.29
CA SER A 386 14.08 -17.97 -18.47
C SER A 386 15.22 -18.51 -19.36
N PRO A 387 15.49 -17.91 -20.54
CA PRO A 387 16.71 -18.23 -21.26
C PRO A 387 17.85 -17.84 -20.31
N VAL A 388 18.75 -18.79 -20.04
CA VAL A 388 20.05 -18.48 -19.45
C VAL A 388 20.75 -17.57 -20.46
N SER A 389 20.71 -16.26 -20.20
CA SER A 389 21.43 -15.24 -20.95
C SER A 389 22.85 -15.11 -20.45
#